data_AF-A0A496ZKB0-F1
#
_entry.id   AF-A0A496ZKB0-F1
#
_cell.length_a   1.000
_cell.length_b   1.000
_cell.length_c   1.000
_cell.angle_alpha   90.00
_cell.angle_beta   90.00
_cell.angle_gamma   90.00
#
_symmetry.space_group_name_H-M   'P 1'
#
loop_
_entity.id
_entity.type
_entity.pdbx_description
1 polymer ?
#
loop_
_entity_poly.entity_id
_entity_poly.type
_entity_poly.pdbx_seq_one_letter_code
_entity_poly.pdbx_strand_id
1 'polypeptide(L)' 'MSKVTDKIIELLGDEAEELLNYECNTIPKENLHLPGPDFIDRVLVGSDRPVAVLRNMKALFSNGRLSGT' A
#
# COMPACT_ATOMS: atom_id res chain seq x y z
N MET A 1 4.96 12.97 17.29
CA MET A 1 5.44 11.79 16.54
C MET A 1 5.07 10.54 17.34
N SER A 2 4.62 9.48 16.67
CA SER A 2 4.21 8.23 17.34
C SER A 2 5.44 7.48 17.82
N LYS A 3 5.40 6.83 19.00
CA LYS A 3 6.47 5.97 19.51
C LYS A 3 6.95 4.90 18.50
N VAL A 4 6.10 4.54 17.53
CA VAL A 4 6.45 3.61 16.45
C VAL A 4 7.45 4.22 15.47
N THR A 5 7.29 5.51 15.17
CA THR A 5 8.18 6.24 14.25
C THR A 5 9.58 6.37 14.83
N ASP A 6 9.70 6.62 16.14
CA ASP A 6 11.01 6.77 16.81
C ASP A 6 11.83 5.47 16.74
N LYS A 7 11.18 4.30 16.91
CA LYS A 7 11.83 2.99 16.78
C LYS A 7 12.27 2.70 15.33
N ILE A 8 11.51 3.16 14.34
CA ILE A 8 11.88 3.01 12.93
C ILE A 8 13.11 3.85 12.62
N ILE A 9 13.17 5.09 13.13
CA ILE A 9 14.35 5.96 12.97
C ILE A 9 15.57 5.33 13.62
N GLU A 10 15.46 4.78 14.84
CA GLU A 10 16.56 4.08 15.50
C GLU A 10 17.08 2.88 14.70
N LEU A 11 16.19 2.09 14.10
CA LEU A 11 16.56 0.92 13.28
C LEU A 11 17.24 1.30 11.97
N LEU A 12 16.85 2.43 11.38
CA LEU A 12 17.38 2.91 10.10
C LEU A 12 18.68 3.72 10.28
N GLY A 13 18.94 4.25 11.48
CA GLY A 13 20.18 4.97 11.81
C GLY A 13 20.43 6.14 10.87
N ASP A 14 21.64 6.18 10.29
CA ASP A 14 22.08 7.27 9.42
C ASP A 14 21.28 7.38 8.11
N GLU A 15 20.65 6.29 7.65
CA GLU A 15 19.83 6.27 6.43
C GLU A 15 18.38 6.73 6.68
N ALA A 16 17.99 6.95 7.94
CA ALA A 16 16.60 7.24 8.30
C ALA A 16 16.06 8.49 7.60
N GLU A 17 16.87 9.55 7.51
CA GLU A 17 16.46 10.81 6.88
C GLU A 17 16.23 10.65 5.38
N GLU A 18 17.14 9.97 4.69
CA GLU A 18 17.05 9.72 3.25
C GLU A 18 15.86 8.81 2.92
N LEU A 19 15.73 7.67 3.61
CA LEU A 19 14.72 6.65 3.28
C LEU A 19 13.29 7.08 3.63
N LEU A 20 13.09 7.76 4.76
CA LEU A 20 11.74 8.13 5.22
C LEU A 20 11.18 9.37 4.53
N ASN A 21 12.06 10.27 4.05
CA ASN A 21 11.66 11.50 3.36
C ASN A 21 11.81 11.43 1.85
N TYR A 22 12.31 10.32 1.30
CA TYR A 22 12.45 10.16 -0.14
C TYR A 22 11.11 10.32 -0.86
N GLU A 23 11.08 11.21 -1.85
CA GLU A 23 9.99 11.36 -2.81
C GLU A 23 10.45 10.86 -4.18
N CYS A 24 9.64 10.01 -4.81
CA CYS A 24 9.96 9.46 -6.13
C CYS A 24 9.84 10.56 -7.19
N ASN A 25 10.96 10.90 -7.83
CA ASN A 25 11.02 11.90 -8.89
C ASN A 25 10.92 11.31 -10.31
N THR A 26 10.96 9.97 -10.44
CA THR A 26 11.06 9.29 -11.73
C THR A 26 9.70 9.03 -12.38
N ILE A 27 8.69 8.64 -11.59
CA ILE A 27 7.34 8.32 -12.08
C ILE A 27 6.34 9.23 -11.36
N PRO A 28 5.71 10.17 -12.08
CA PRO A 28 4.71 11.05 -11.50
C PRO A 28 3.51 10.26 -10.95
N LYS A 29 2.98 10.70 -9.81
CA LYS A 29 1.88 10.03 -9.10
C LYS A 29 0.60 9.98 -9.94
N GLU A 30 0.36 11.02 -10.74
CA GLU A 30 -0.77 11.16 -11.66
C GLU A 30 -0.79 10.10 -12.77
N ASN A 31 0.35 9.46 -13.06
CA ASN A 31 0.42 8.37 -14.04
C ASN A 31 0.02 7.01 -13.44
N LEU A 32 -0.17 6.93 -12.11
CA LEU A 32 -0.54 5.70 -11.44
C LEU A 32 -2.05 5.47 -11.50
N HIS A 33 -2.44 4.30 -12.01
CA HIS A 33 -3.80 3.81 -11.87
C HIS A 33 -3.93 3.12 -10.52
N LEU A 34 -4.39 3.86 -9.53
CA LEU A 34 -4.60 3.31 -8.20
C LEU A 34 -5.81 2.38 -8.19
N PRO A 35 -5.81 1.30 -7.37
CA PRO A 35 -7.04 0.62 -7.03
C PRO A 35 -8.03 1.66 -6.48
N GLY A 36 -9.31 1.41 -6.73
CA GLY A 36 -10.41 2.14 -6.09
C GLY A 36 -11.09 1.24 -5.06
N PRO A 37 -12.06 1.77 -4.29
CA PRO A 37 -12.80 0.99 -3.29
C PRO A 37 -13.55 -0.23 -3.86
N ASP A 38 -13.83 -0.22 -5.17
CA ASP A 38 -14.50 -1.29 -5.92
C ASP A 38 -13.52 -2.19 -6.70
N PHE A 39 -12.20 -2.05 -6.53
CA PHE A 39 -11.18 -2.72 -7.37
C PHE A 39 -11.31 -4.24 -7.40
N ILE A 40 -11.63 -4.85 -6.26
CA ILE A 40 -11.83 -6.31 -6.17
C ILE A 40 -12.98 -6.73 -7.09
N ASP A 41 -14.12 -6.06 -6.97
CA ASP A 41 -15.36 -6.39 -7.65
C ASP A 41 -15.25 -6.09 -9.16
N ARG A 42 -14.62 -4.97 -9.52
CA ARG A 42 -14.48 -4.50 -10.90
C ARG A 42 -13.39 -5.21 -11.69
N VAL A 43 -12.25 -5.57 -11.07
CA VAL A 43 -11.06 -6.04 -11.79
C VAL A 43 -10.71 -7.50 -11.47
N LEU A 44 -10.85 -7.93 -10.22
CA LEU A 44 -10.31 -9.24 -9.79
C LEU A 44 -11.32 -10.38 -9.87
N VAL A 45 -12.61 -10.11 -9.63
CA VAL A 45 -13.65 -11.16 -9.62
C VAL A 45 -13.73 -11.93 -10.94
N GLY A 46 -13.51 -11.26 -12.07
CA GLY A 46 -13.52 -11.89 -13.40
C GLY A 46 -12.23 -12.62 -13.80
N SER A 47 -11.22 -12.65 -12.94
CA SER A 47 -9.94 -13.32 -13.21
C SER A 47 -9.97 -14.81 -12.83
N ASP A 48 -8.98 -15.58 -13.28
CA ASP A 48 -8.82 -17.01 -12.96
C ASP A 48 -8.30 -17.26 -11.51
N ARG A 49 -8.72 -16.42 -10.56
CA ARG A 49 -8.33 -16.50 -9.14
C ARG A 49 -9.37 -17.29 -8.36
N PRO A 50 -8.95 -18.30 -7.57
CA PRO A 50 -9.87 -19.00 -6.68
C PRO A 50 -10.53 -18.07 -5.65
N VAL A 51 -11.73 -18.42 -5.20
CA VAL A 51 -12.51 -17.66 -4.21
C VAL A 51 -11.71 -17.36 -2.94
N ALA A 52 -10.90 -18.31 -2.47
CA ALA A 52 -10.05 -18.11 -1.29
C ALA A 52 -9.05 -16.97 -1.47
N VAL A 53 -8.49 -16.82 -2.67
CA VAL A 53 -7.56 -15.74 -3.02
C VAL A 53 -8.31 -14.41 -3.05
N LEU A 54 -9.47 -14.35 -3.70
CA LEU A 54 -10.29 -13.13 -3.77
C LEU A 54 -10.70 -12.64 -2.37
N ARG A 55 -11.08 -13.55 -1.47
CA ARG A 55 -11.39 -13.23 -0.07
C ARG A 55 -10.19 -12.63 0.67
N ASN A 56 -9.01 -13.22 0.52
CA ASN A 56 -7.79 -12.72 1.16
C ASN A 56 -7.39 -11.35 0.59
N MET A 57 -7.55 -11.14 -0.72
CA MET A 57 -7.33 -9.82 -1.33
C MET A 57 -8.32 -8.79 -0.79
N LYS A 58 -9.62 -9.10 -0.70
CA LYS A 58 -10.60 -8.19 -0.08
C LYS A 58 -10.20 -7.80 1.35
N ALA A 59 -9.70 -8.74 2.15
CA ALA A 59 -9.21 -8.45 3.49
C ALA A 59 -8.02 -7.46 3.48
N LEU A 60 -7.07 -7.62 2.55
CA LEU A 60 -5.92 -6.72 2.41
C LEU A 60 -6.36 -5.29 2.04
N PHE A 61 -7.23 -5.14 1.05
CA PHE A 61 -7.71 -3.84 0.55
C PHE A 61 -8.79 -3.18 1.42
N SER A 62 -9.21 -3.83 2.51
CA SER A 62 -10.19 -3.26 3.45
C SER A 62 -9.56 -2.86 4.78
N ASN A 63 -8.25 -3.06 4.98
CA ASN A 63 -7.58 -2.84 6.27
C ASN A 63 -6.30 -2.00 6.16
N GLY A 64 -5.95 -1.31 7.25
CA GLY A 64 -4.71 -0.56 7.38
C GLY A 64 -4.53 0.54 6.33
N ARG A 65 -3.30 0.72 5.84
CA ARG A 65 -2.94 1.77 4.86
C ARG A 65 -3.50 1.55 3.46
N LEU A 66 -3.99 0.35 3.17
CA LEU A 66 -4.60 -0.04 1.90
C LEU A 66 -6.13 -0.06 1.97
N SER A 67 -6.73 0.30 3.12
CA SER A 67 -8.18 0.31 3.28
C SER A 67 -8.80 1.42 2.46
N GLY A 68 -9.73 1.06 1.57
CA GLY A 68 -10.50 2.02 0.78
C GLY A 68 -9.66 2.81 -0.24
N THR A 69 -8.42 2.39 -0.47
CA THR A 69 -7.61 2.87 -1.58
C THR A 69 -8.18 2.32 -2.87
#